data_AF-A0A2C5X6X8-F1
#
_entry.id   AF-A0A2C5X6X8-F1
#
_cell.length_a   1.000
_cell.length_b   1.000
_cell.length_c   1.000
_cell.angle_alpha   90.00
_cell.angle_beta   90.00
_cell.angle_gamma   90.00
#
_symmetry.space_group_name_H-M   'P 1'
#
loop_
_entity.id
_entity.type
_entity.pdbx_description
1 polymer ?
#
loop_
_entity_poly.entity_id
_entity_poly.type
_entity_poly.pdbx_seq_one_letter_code
_entity_poly.pdbx_strand_id
1 'polypeptide(L)'
;MLPTQAVAWCSVPFPKYPLPYQDDNDDDDDLDRDPLGGHKTPGHGTARVKVNFWFFLLVYYALYNLTALIWITKVFNLYRLNWWPKSLGFPLTVSLIAVLSLAVPIPVYLVPETRFLTLHNLTWISWSFTIMAMPVAIAFVILMANQRHLSLRHSLSETQRIFTTSWWTGEPDSLPRQDTTGRPRRQHGARASLDELDPDIFNARPQAVTMCRTWLPFSFVRFLWFCVALLIGLLAYVLGEAYAEIYLRTLPHNSLETVVYVYGWVGTVHLLDALTGWVLGGRQGERVDSYPLSWVFKLYFMLTYQTYVRALYARLRSPEQFVVLQLLSSMSLVVLTPLMMTRCFHWILTVTGLSAQSYASYQKLQARNVFIRFVAENASMAAFLGSIVVLHFGANKDAYPYFAFDDPDEPYGFGLTMTASAVTWACELVASLAVRVLIRLCFAIDVEAEGKLDIAVSPELLPTSVAVTLHVLQNMLFSIIRLQFYH
;
A
#
# COMPACT_ATOMS: atom_id res chain seq x y z
N MET A 1 -18.75 -4.40 0.47
CA MET A 1 -18.63 -3.70 1.77
C MET A 1 -17.37 -2.84 1.89
N LEU A 2 -16.23 -3.19 1.28
CA LEU A 2 -15.00 -2.38 1.36
C LEU A 2 -15.05 -1.06 0.57
N PRO A 3 -15.32 -1.07 -0.75
CA PRO A 3 -15.35 0.18 -1.54
C PRO A 3 -16.46 1.14 -1.08
N THR A 4 -17.55 0.61 -0.53
CA THR A 4 -18.69 1.41 -0.06
C THR A 4 -18.35 2.34 1.10
N GLN A 5 -17.36 2.01 1.95
CA GLN A 5 -16.97 2.87 3.06
C GLN A 5 -16.15 4.09 2.60
N ALA A 6 -15.22 3.90 1.65
CA ALA A 6 -14.48 5.02 1.06
C ALA A 6 -15.42 5.98 0.31
N VAL A 7 -16.38 5.42 -0.42
CA VAL A 7 -17.42 6.19 -1.14
C VAL A 7 -18.39 6.89 -0.17
N ALA A 8 -18.79 6.23 0.92
CA ALA A 8 -19.63 6.86 1.94
C ALA A 8 -18.91 8.00 2.67
N TRP A 9 -17.60 7.88 2.88
CA TRP A 9 -16.81 8.95 3.47
C TRP A 9 -16.75 10.19 2.55
N CYS A 10 -16.58 10.03 1.24
CA CYS A 10 -16.59 11.16 0.32
C CYS A 10 -17.99 11.75 0.06
N SER A 11 -19.06 11.05 0.44
CA SER A 11 -20.44 11.55 0.32
C SER A 11 -20.87 12.44 1.48
N VAL A 12 -20.08 12.55 2.55
CA VAL A 12 -20.41 13.35 3.73
C VAL A 12 -20.50 14.84 3.33
N PRO A 13 -21.67 15.49 3.42
CA PRO A 13 -21.88 16.80 2.82
C PRO A 13 -21.03 17.87 3.48
N PHE A 14 -20.22 18.58 2.70
CA PHE A 14 -19.44 19.72 3.17
C PHE A 14 -20.33 20.96 3.33
N PRO A 15 -20.17 21.74 4.42
CA PRO A 15 -20.64 23.11 4.45
C PRO A 15 -19.82 23.93 3.45
N LYS A 16 -20.48 24.39 2.39
CA LYS A 16 -19.89 25.11 1.26
C LYS A 16 -20.30 26.59 1.28
N TYR A 17 -19.40 27.44 0.81
CA TYR A 17 -19.61 28.87 0.66
C TYR A 17 -19.18 29.30 -0.75
N PRO A 18 -19.87 30.29 -1.36
CA PRO A 18 -19.50 30.79 -2.67
C PRO A 18 -18.11 31.42 -2.64
N LEU A 19 -17.39 31.32 -3.76
CA LEU A 19 -16.17 32.08 -3.96
C LEU A 19 -16.54 33.59 -4.02
N PRO A 20 -15.76 34.48 -3.40
CA PRO A 20 -15.93 35.91 -3.64
C PRO A 20 -15.71 36.12 -5.13
N TYR A 21 -16.65 36.80 -5.79
CA TYR A 21 -16.49 37.25 -7.16
C TYR A 21 -15.12 37.92 -7.27
N GLN A 22 -14.24 37.35 -8.09
CA GLN A 22 -13.13 38.11 -8.62
C GLN A 22 -13.77 38.94 -9.74
N ASP A 23 -14.00 40.22 -9.48
CA ASP A 23 -14.15 41.17 -10.57
C ASP A 23 -12.87 41.04 -11.38
N ASP A 24 -12.95 40.46 -12.58
CA ASP A 24 -11.93 40.60 -13.61
C ASP A 24 -11.96 42.08 -14.03
N ASN A 25 -11.37 42.95 -13.18
CA ASN A 25 -10.87 44.26 -13.56
C ASN A 25 -9.43 44.09 -14.05
N ASP A 26 -9.24 43.18 -15.01
CA ASP A 26 -8.10 43.28 -15.91
C ASP A 26 -8.69 43.82 -17.22
N ASP A 27 -8.53 45.14 -17.38
CA ASP A 27 -8.59 45.83 -18.66
C ASP A 27 -7.59 45.17 -19.61
N ASP A 28 -8.01 44.15 -20.35
CA ASP A 28 -7.37 43.79 -21.60
C ASP A 28 -8.46 43.74 -22.69
N ASP A 29 -8.34 44.70 -23.59
CA ASP A 29 -9.10 44.85 -24.83
C ASP A 29 -9.04 43.56 -25.65
N ASP A 30 -10.05 42.69 -25.54
CA ASP A 30 -10.41 41.76 -26.61
C ASP A 30 -11.90 41.92 -26.95
N LEU A 31 -12.11 42.56 -28.09
CA LEU A 31 -13.38 42.81 -28.75
C LEU A 31 -13.98 41.51 -29.30
N ASP A 32 -14.49 40.65 -28.44
CA ASP A 32 -15.42 39.58 -28.83
C ASP A 32 -16.39 39.30 -27.67
N ARG A 33 -17.31 40.25 -27.46
CA ARG A 33 -18.50 40.05 -26.61
C ARG A 33 -19.45 39.07 -27.28
N ASP A 34 -19.41 37.82 -26.85
CA ASP A 34 -20.51 36.87 -27.07
C ASP A 34 -21.75 37.32 -26.24
N PRO A 35 -22.95 37.50 -26.81
CA PRO A 35 -24.09 38.09 -26.10
C PRO A 35 -24.83 37.12 -25.16
N LEU A 36 -24.43 35.85 -25.10
CA LEU A 36 -24.98 34.87 -24.15
C LEU A 36 -23.96 34.60 -23.05
N GLY A 37 -24.21 35.17 -21.87
CA GLY A 37 -23.35 35.04 -20.68
C GLY A 37 -23.16 33.60 -20.20
N GLY A 38 -22.22 32.88 -20.82
CA GLY A 38 -21.67 31.64 -20.31
C GLY A 38 -20.41 31.96 -19.51
N HIS A 39 -20.53 31.98 -18.17
CA HIS A 39 -19.36 31.95 -17.30
C HIS A 39 -18.54 30.71 -17.61
N LYS A 40 -17.31 30.91 -18.12
CA LYS A 40 -16.36 29.82 -18.40
C LYS A 40 -16.13 29.06 -17.10
N THR A 41 -16.59 27.82 -17.01
CA THR A 41 -16.48 27.04 -15.77
C THR A 41 -15.00 26.89 -15.40
N PRO A 42 -14.61 27.14 -14.14
CA PRO A 42 -13.22 26.96 -13.73
C PRO A 42 -12.76 25.53 -14.05
N GLY A 43 -11.59 25.43 -14.70
CA GLY A 43 -11.05 24.16 -15.16
C GLY A 43 -10.90 23.14 -14.04
N HIS A 44 -10.82 21.86 -14.39
CA HIS A 44 -10.76 20.70 -13.49
C HIS A 44 -9.68 20.78 -12.36
N GLY A 45 -8.73 21.70 -12.45
CA GLY A 45 -7.68 21.94 -11.46
C GLY A 45 -8.01 22.97 -10.36
N THR A 46 -9.04 23.79 -10.49
CA THR A 46 -9.31 24.91 -9.56
C THR A 46 -10.48 24.60 -8.61
N ALA A 47 -10.44 25.17 -7.41
CA ALA A 47 -11.53 25.05 -6.44
C ALA A 47 -12.75 25.82 -6.95
N ARG A 48 -13.95 25.22 -6.88
CA ARG A 48 -15.22 25.88 -7.26
C ARG A 48 -15.97 26.48 -6.06
N VAL A 49 -15.64 26.04 -4.85
CA VAL A 49 -16.31 26.46 -3.61
C VAL A 49 -15.31 26.59 -2.47
N LYS A 50 -15.64 27.43 -1.49
CA LYS A 50 -14.96 27.44 -0.19
C LYS A 50 -15.61 26.43 0.74
N VAL A 51 -14.81 25.68 1.48
CA VAL A 51 -15.23 24.65 2.43
C VAL A 51 -14.99 25.12 3.86
N ASN A 52 -15.86 24.73 4.80
CA ASN A 52 -15.63 24.99 6.22
C ASN A 52 -14.39 24.25 6.75
N PHE A 53 -13.41 24.99 7.28
CA PHE A 53 -12.16 24.43 7.80
C PHE A 53 -12.37 23.46 8.96
N TRP A 54 -13.20 23.81 9.94
CA TRP A 54 -13.41 23.00 11.14
C TRP A 54 -14.10 21.67 10.83
N PHE A 55 -15.09 21.70 9.94
CA PHE A 55 -15.74 20.50 9.47
C PHE A 55 -14.76 19.60 8.70
N PHE A 56 -13.97 20.19 7.81
CA PHE A 56 -12.93 19.46 7.09
C PHE A 56 -11.93 18.81 8.05
N LEU A 57 -11.41 19.56 9.03
CA LEU A 57 -10.41 19.05 9.95
C LEU A 57 -10.95 17.94 10.86
N LEU A 58 -12.08 18.20 11.54
CA LEU A 58 -12.58 17.33 12.61
C LEU A 58 -13.39 16.13 12.11
N VAL A 59 -14.04 16.23 10.96
CA VAL A 59 -14.88 15.15 10.43
C VAL A 59 -14.15 14.46 9.29
N TYR A 60 -13.81 15.23 8.25
CA TYR A 60 -13.32 14.65 7.01
C TYR A 60 -11.89 14.10 7.14
N TYR A 61 -10.97 14.96 7.58
CA TYR A 61 -9.55 14.67 7.73
C TYR A 61 -9.27 13.77 8.95
N ALA A 62 -10.05 13.91 10.04
CA ALA A 62 -9.94 13.00 11.18
C ALA A 62 -10.24 11.54 10.81
N LEU A 63 -11.31 11.28 10.05
CA LEU A 63 -11.64 9.94 9.58
C LEU A 63 -10.58 9.37 8.64
N TYR A 64 -10.04 10.21 7.76
CA TYR A 64 -8.92 9.86 6.88
C TYR A 64 -7.68 9.43 7.68
N ASN A 65 -7.26 10.25 8.65
CA ASN A 65 -6.12 9.95 9.52
C ASN A 65 -6.36 8.73 10.41
N LEU A 66 -7.59 8.50 10.86
CA LEU A 66 -7.93 7.32 11.65
C LEU A 66 -7.72 6.04 10.83
N THR A 67 -8.18 6.00 9.57
CA THR A 67 -7.92 4.87 8.68
C THR A 67 -6.43 4.65 8.46
N ALA A 68 -5.67 5.74 8.24
CA ALA A 68 -4.22 5.68 8.07
C ALA A 68 -3.51 5.10 9.32
N LEU A 69 -3.95 5.49 10.51
CA LEU A 69 -3.42 5.00 11.78
C LEU A 69 -3.79 3.53 12.06
N ILE A 70 -5.02 3.12 11.68
CA ILE A 70 -5.45 1.71 11.73
C ILE A 70 -4.60 0.87 10.78
N TRP A 71 -4.40 1.35 9.54
CA TRP A 71 -3.58 0.69 8.54
C TRP A 71 -2.17 0.43 9.05
N ILE A 72 -1.45 1.46 9.49
CA ILE A 72 -0.08 1.29 9.98
C ILE A 72 -0.03 0.37 11.21
N THR A 73 -0.98 0.50 12.14
CA THR A 73 -1.07 -0.40 13.31
C THR A 73 -1.24 -1.85 12.90
N LYS A 74 -2.09 -2.13 11.90
CA LYS A 74 -2.28 -3.47 11.36
C LYS A 74 -1.03 -4.03 10.69
N VAL A 75 -0.25 -3.20 9.99
CA VAL A 75 1.06 -3.61 9.46
C VAL A 75 2.02 -4.01 10.59
N PHE A 76 2.07 -3.24 11.67
CA PHE A 76 2.90 -3.58 12.85
C PHE A 76 2.44 -4.88 13.53
N ASN A 77 1.12 -5.12 13.61
CA ASN A 77 0.59 -6.39 14.13
C ASN A 77 0.99 -7.57 13.23
N LEU A 78 0.99 -7.38 11.91
CA LEU A 78 1.43 -8.39 10.94
C LEU A 78 2.94 -8.66 11.05
N TYR A 79 3.72 -7.62 11.38
CA TYR A 79 5.13 -7.73 11.73
C TYR A 79 5.37 -8.24 13.17
N ARG A 80 4.30 -8.43 13.96
CA ARG A 80 4.31 -8.87 15.37
C ARG A 80 5.14 -8.00 16.31
N LEU A 81 5.16 -6.69 16.04
CA LEU A 81 5.87 -5.71 16.88
C LEU A 81 4.87 -4.74 17.49
N ASN A 82 4.81 -4.72 18.83
CA ASN A 82 4.07 -3.71 19.56
C ASN A 82 4.87 -2.41 19.56
N TRP A 83 4.36 -1.39 18.88
CA TRP A 83 5.04 -0.11 18.72
C TRP A 83 4.74 0.90 19.84
N TRP A 84 3.74 0.66 20.69
CA TRP A 84 3.38 1.58 21.77
C TRP A 84 4.16 1.28 23.07
N PRO A 85 4.46 2.31 23.88
CA PRO A 85 5.12 2.13 25.17
C PRO A 85 4.21 1.41 26.18
N LYS A 86 4.78 0.50 26.97
CA LYS A 86 4.06 -0.29 27.97
C LYS A 86 3.43 0.55 29.09
N SER A 87 3.98 1.74 29.36
CA SER A 87 3.49 2.66 30.39
C SER A 87 2.19 3.36 30.03
N LEU A 88 2.02 3.75 28.76
CA LEU A 88 0.84 4.47 28.28
C LEU A 88 -0.24 3.52 27.75
N GLY A 89 0.16 2.34 27.25
CA GLY A 89 -0.76 1.39 26.64
C GLY A 89 -1.24 1.80 25.25
N PHE A 90 -1.90 0.88 24.56
CA PHE A 90 -2.36 1.08 23.18
C PHE A 90 -3.40 2.20 23.01
N PRO A 91 -4.55 2.20 23.72
CA PRO A 91 -5.63 3.14 23.43
C PRO A 91 -5.22 4.58 23.69
N LEU A 92 -4.46 4.83 24.76
CA LEU A 92 -4.02 6.17 25.11
C LEU A 92 -2.97 6.69 24.11
N THR A 93 -2.00 5.85 23.70
CA THR A 93 -0.99 6.25 22.70
C THR A 93 -1.64 6.61 21.35
N VAL A 94 -2.58 5.78 20.89
CA VAL A 94 -3.33 6.03 19.64
C VAL A 94 -4.17 7.30 19.75
N SER A 95 -4.87 7.52 20.86
CA SER A 95 -5.65 8.73 21.09
C SER A 95 -4.77 9.99 21.14
N LEU A 96 -3.59 9.94 21.76
CA LEU A 96 -2.66 11.07 21.76
C LEU A 96 -2.16 11.41 20.36
N ILE A 97 -1.83 10.41 19.54
CA ILE A 97 -1.42 10.61 18.15
C ILE A 97 -2.59 11.17 17.32
N ALA A 98 -3.81 10.69 17.55
CA ALA A 98 -5.01 11.20 16.88
C ALA A 98 -5.33 12.65 17.29
N VAL A 99 -5.15 13.02 18.56
CA VAL A 99 -5.30 14.42 18.99
C VAL A 99 -4.21 15.30 18.38
N LEU A 100 -2.95 14.83 18.36
CA LEU A 100 -1.83 15.55 17.76
C LEU A 100 -2.03 15.77 16.26
N SER A 101 -2.57 14.78 15.53
CA SER A 101 -2.82 14.89 14.09
C SER A 101 -3.84 15.97 13.74
N LEU A 102 -4.76 16.29 14.67
CA LEU A 102 -5.75 17.37 14.53
C LEU A 102 -5.27 18.69 15.10
N ALA A 103 -4.45 18.69 16.15
CA ALA A 103 -4.02 19.90 16.83
C ALA A 103 -3.01 20.72 16.02
N VAL A 104 -2.08 20.08 15.30
CA VAL A 104 -1.00 20.77 14.59
C VAL A 104 -1.46 21.56 13.35
N PRO A 105 -2.45 21.11 12.56
CA PRO A 105 -2.98 21.93 11.45
C PRO A 105 -3.70 23.22 11.89
N ILE A 106 -4.18 23.31 13.14
CA ILE A 106 -4.90 24.48 13.65
C ILE A 106 -4.04 25.76 13.62
N PRO A 107 -2.83 25.81 14.22
CA PRO A 107 -1.99 26.99 14.12
C PRO A 107 -1.55 27.31 12.68
N VAL A 108 -1.38 26.30 11.82
CA VAL A 108 -1.05 26.50 10.39
C VAL A 108 -2.20 27.21 9.65
N TYR A 109 -3.45 26.99 10.05
CA TYR A 109 -4.59 27.68 9.49
C TYR A 109 -4.78 29.10 10.06
N LEU A 110 -4.52 29.29 11.35
CA LEU A 110 -4.72 30.57 12.03
C LEU A 110 -3.62 31.60 11.69
N VAL A 111 -2.41 31.15 11.33
CA VAL A 111 -1.29 32.04 10.96
C VAL A 111 -1.37 32.39 9.47
N PRO A 112 -1.49 33.69 9.10
CA PRO A 112 -1.62 34.09 7.70
C PRO A 112 -0.45 33.66 6.80
N GLU A 113 0.77 33.66 7.33
CA GLU A 113 2.01 33.36 6.60
C GLU A 113 2.11 31.89 6.17
N THR A 114 1.58 30.95 6.95
CA THR A 114 1.67 29.50 6.68
C THR A 114 0.43 28.97 5.98
N ARG A 115 -0.58 29.82 5.78
CA ARG A 115 -1.89 29.42 5.30
C ARG A 115 -1.89 28.88 3.87
N PHE A 116 -0.97 29.33 3.01
CA PHE A 116 -0.83 28.80 1.65
C PHE A 116 -0.63 27.27 1.64
N LEU A 117 -0.05 26.71 2.71
CA LEU A 117 0.14 25.27 2.87
C LEU A 117 -1.20 24.53 2.96
N THR A 118 -2.22 25.14 3.57
CA THR A 118 -3.54 24.50 3.76
C THR A 118 -4.33 24.34 2.46
N LEU A 119 -3.99 25.09 1.42
CA LEU A 119 -4.63 25.00 0.10
C LEU A 119 -4.16 23.79 -0.71
N HIS A 120 -2.98 23.26 -0.41
CA HIS A 120 -2.35 22.18 -1.17
C HIS A 120 -2.65 20.82 -0.53
N ASN A 121 -3.23 19.90 -1.31
CA ASN A 121 -3.51 18.52 -0.86
C ASN A 121 -2.23 17.79 -0.43
N LEU A 122 -1.11 18.07 -1.11
CA LEU A 122 0.20 17.53 -0.79
C LEU A 122 0.61 17.80 0.67
N THR A 123 0.27 18.97 1.23
CA THR A 123 0.55 19.30 2.64
C THR A 123 -0.19 18.37 3.58
N TRP A 124 -1.48 18.19 3.36
CA TRP A 124 -2.34 17.34 4.21
C TRP A 124 -1.95 15.87 4.13
N ILE A 125 -1.63 15.40 2.93
CA ILE A 125 -1.11 14.05 2.69
C ILE A 125 0.26 13.87 3.38
N SER A 126 1.18 14.83 3.25
CA SER A 126 2.49 14.81 3.91
C SER A 126 2.38 14.84 5.43
N TRP A 127 1.40 15.59 5.98
CA TRP A 127 1.12 15.60 7.40
C TRP A 127 0.61 14.23 7.87
N SER A 128 -0.31 13.61 7.14
CA SER A 128 -0.76 12.23 7.44
C SER A 128 0.39 11.24 7.42
N PHE A 129 1.36 11.38 6.51
CA PHE A 129 2.56 10.55 6.51
C PHE A 129 3.44 10.76 7.73
N THR A 130 3.61 12.00 8.17
CA THR A 130 4.32 12.30 9.42
C THR A 130 3.66 11.59 10.60
N ILE A 131 2.32 11.57 10.64
CA ILE A 131 1.55 10.86 11.67
C ILE A 131 1.70 9.33 11.55
N MET A 132 1.68 8.77 10.34
CA MET A 132 1.93 7.34 10.11
C MET A 132 3.37 6.92 10.43
N ALA A 133 4.33 7.84 10.35
CA ALA A 133 5.72 7.60 10.75
C ALA A 133 5.93 7.61 12.27
N MET A 134 5.01 8.20 13.06
CA MET A 134 5.13 8.25 14.52
C MET A 134 5.22 6.85 15.16
N PRO A 135 4.36 5.86 14.81
CA PRO A 135 4.54 4.47 15.26
C PRO A 135 5.93 3.90 14.97
N VAL A 136 6.51 4.20 13.80
CA VAL A 136 7.85 3.74 13.42
C VAL A 136 8.91 4.41 14.29
N ALA A 137 8.82 5.73 14.49
CA ALA A 137 9.73 6.48 15.34
C ALA A 137 9.66 6.00 16.80
N ILE A 138 8.47 5.78 17.34
CA ILE A 138 8.27 5.27 18.70
C ILE A 138 8.84 3.85 18.81
N ALA A 139 8.55 2.95 17.85
CA ALA A 139 9.12 1.61 17.84
C ALA A 139 10.65 1.63 17.77
N PHE A 140 11.24 2.50 16.95
CA PHE A 140 12.68 2.70 16.85
C PHE A 140 13.27 3.20 18.18
N VAL A 141 12.66 4.20 18.82
CA VAL A 141 13.09 4.71 20.13
C VAL A 141 12.97 3.63 21.20
N ILE A 142 11.90 2.83 21.22
CA ILE A 142 11.72 1.72 22.16
C ILE A 142 12.81 0.66 21.98
N LEU A 143 13.16 0.33 20.74
CA LEU A 143 14.23 -0.63 20.44
C LEU A 143 15.62 -0.09 20.80
N MET A 144 15.86 1.21 20.59
CA MET A 144 17.10 1.88 20.98
C MET A 144 17.24 2.03 22.51
N ALA A 145 16.15 2.37 23.20
CA ALA A 145 16.13 2.59 24.65
C ALA A 145 16.20 1.27 25.44
N ASN A 146 15.55 0.21 24.95
CA ASN A 146 15.70 -1.12 25.52
C ASN A 146 17.01 -1.77 25.05
N GLN A 147 18.15 -1.36 25.61
CA GLN A 147 19.47 -2.01 25.44
C GLN A 147 19.54 -3.48 25.95
N ARG A 148 18.41 -4.21 26.02
CA ARG A 148 18.32 -5.61 26.45
C ARG A 148 18.85 -6.64 25.44
N HIS A 149 19.33 -6.21 24.27
CA HIS A 149 20.00 -7.11 23.32
C HIS A 149 21.40 -7.56 23.77
N LEU A 150 21.92 -7.05 24.89
CA LEU A 150 23.14 -7.54 25.56
C LEU A 150 22.88 -8.60 26.65
N SER A 151 21.62 -8.85 27.02
CA SER A 151 21.30 -9.90 27.99
C SER A 151 20.90 -11.17 27.24
N LEU A 152 21.93 -11.93 26.87
CA LEU A 152 21.82 -13.35 26.53
C LEU A 152 20.85 -14.04 27.52
N ARG A 153 19.93 -14.85 26.97
CA ARG A 153 19.00 -15.77 27.67
C ARG A 153 17.58 -15.23 27.90
N HIS A 154 16.78 -15.27 26.84
CA HIS A 154 15.46 -15.87 26.97
C HIS A 154 15.27 -16.81 25.78
N SER A 155 15.00 -18.09 26.07
CA SER A 155 14.65 -19.09 25.05
C SER A 155 13.53 -18.54 24.19
N LEU A 156 13.70 -18.60 22.87
CA LEU A 156 12.66 -18.25 21.91
C LEU A 156 11.36 -18.96 22.31
N SER A 157 10.26 -18.20 22.36
CA SER A 157 8.92 -18.74 22.58
C SER A 157 8.65 -19.87 21.57
N GLU A 158 7.88 -20.89 21.96
CA GLU A 158 7.50 -22.02 21.09
C GLU A 158 6.87 -21.54 19.76
N THR A 159 6.19 -20.39 19.80
CA THR A 159 5.66 -19.68 18.62
C THR A 159 6.70 -18.94 17.77
N GLN A 160 7.86 -18.55 18.30
CA GLN A 160 8.99 -18.04 17.51
C GLN A 160 9.74 -19.17 16.80
N ARG A 161 9.69 -20.38 17.36
CA ARG A 161 10.25 -21.60 16.74
C ARG A 161 9.57 -21.93 15.41
N ILE A 162 8.25 -21.72 15.33
CA ILE A 162 7.41 -21.92 14.13
C ILE A 162 7.81 -21.02 12.95
N PHE A 163 8.53 -19.91 13.19
CA PHE A 163 8.95 -18.98 12.13
C PHE A 163 10.47 -19.01 11.86
N THR A 164 11.22 -19.76 12.66
CA THR A 164 12.60 -20.15 12.32
C THR A 164 12.64 -21.45 11.55
N THR A 165 11.64 -22.33 11.72
CA THR A 165 11.43 -23.48 10.85
C THR A 165 10.54 -23.06 9.69
N SER A 166 11.05 -23.27 8.49
CA SER A 166 10.40 -23.02 7.22
C SER A 166 9.30 -24.06 6.97
N TRP A 167 8.22 -24.04 7.77
CA TRP A 167 7.11 -24.99 7.62
C TRP A 167 6.51 -24.99 6.19
N TRP A 168 6.60 -23.88 5.47
CA TRP A 168 6.14 -23.77 4.08
C TRP A 168 7.16 -24.26 3.03
N THR A 169 8.41 -24.57 3.37
CA THR A 169 9.41 -25.11 2.43
C THR A 169 9.51 -26.64 2.45
N GLY A 170 8.80 -27.33 3.35
CA GLY A 170 8.80 -28.78 3.42
C GLY A 170 10.12 -29.41 3.87
N GLU A 171 11.01 -28.64 4.51
CA GLU A 171 12.29 -29.16 5.03
C GLU A 171 12.09 -29.89 6.37
N PRO A 172 12.69 -31.08 6.58
CA PRO A 172 12.58 -31.83 7.82
C PRO A 172 13.35 -31.17 8.98
N ASP A 173 12.76 -31.21 10.17
CA ASP A 173 13.31 -30.68 11.43
C ASP A 173 14.70 -31.28 11.74
N SER A 174 15.76 -30.48 11.59
CA SER A 174 17.15 -30.92 11.80
C SER A 174 17.76 -30.50 13.15
N LEU A 175 16.96 -30.09 14.14
CA LEU A 175 17.46 -29.72 15.47
C LEU A 175 17.07 -30.76 16.53
N PRO A 176 18.05 -31.38 17.23
CA PRO A 176 17.76 -32.39 18.23
C PRO A 176 16.99 -31.81 19.42
N ARG A 177 15.88 -32.48 19.73
CA ARG A 177 14.97 -32.22 20.85
C ARG A 177 15.68 -32.50 22.18
N GLN A 178 16.21 -31.45 22.82
CA GLN A 178 16.70 -31.55 24.20
C GLN A 178 15.52 -31.39 25.15
N ASP A 179 14.76 -32.48 25.36
CA ASP A 179 13.72 -32.57 26.37
C ASP A 179 14.34 -32.42 27.76
N THR A 180 14.10 -31.27 28.40
CA THR A 180 14.44 -31.02 29.79
C THR A 180 13.20 -31.21 30.65
N THR A 181 12.91 -32.45 31.02
CA THR A 181 11.97 -32.75 32.11
C THR A 181 12.47 -33.89 32.98
N GLY A 182 12.49 -33.66 34.30
CA GLY A 182 12.40 -34.71 35.32
C GLY A 182 13.71 -35.21 35.93
N ARG A 183 14.07 -34.68 37.12
CA ARG A 183 14.82 -35.46 38.14
C ARG A 183 13.96 -36.66 38.57
N PRO A 184 14.58 -37.80 38.90
CA PRO A 184 14.67 -38.14 40.32
C PRO A 184 16.03 -38.71 40.75
N ARG A 185 16.09 -39.14 42.00
CA ARG A 185 17.19 -39.20 42.96
C ARG A 185 17.62 -40.66 43.20
N ARG A 186 18.94 -40.86 43.36
CA ARG A 186 19.68 -41.87 44.17
C ARG A 186 19.72 -43.37 43.76
N GLN A 187 20.99 -43.82 43.69
CA GLN A 187 21.65 -44.93 44.40
C GLN A 187 21.82 -46.33 43.78
N HIS A 188 23.08 -46.76 43.89
CA HIS A 188 23.66 -48.13 44.01
C HIS A 188 23.89 -48.97 42.76
N GLY A 189 25.16 -49.40 42.59
CA GLY A 189 25.46 -50.80 42.34
C GLY A 189 26.35 -51.15 41.13
N ALA A 190 27.66 -51.21 41.40
CA ALA A 190 28.59 -52.26 40.96
C ALA A 190 29.00 -52.47 39.48
N ARG A 191 30.34 -52.50 39.34
CA ARG A 191 31.21 -53.43 38.56
C ARG A 191 31.48 -53.16 37.08
N ALA A 192 32.78 -52.89 36.84
CA ALA A 192 33.69 -53.39 35.78
C ALA A 192 33.24 -53.20 34.30
N SER A 193 34.08 -52.74 33.38
CA SER A 193 35.46 -53.19 33.14
C SER A 193 36.25 -52.16 32.33
N LEU A 194 37.56 -52.14 32.59
CA LEU A 194 38.60 -51.59 31.73
C LEU A 194 38.57 -52.30 30.37
N ASP A 195 38.48 -51.56 29.27
CA ASP A 195 39.48 -51.61 28.21
C ASP A 195 39.28 -50.49 27.18
N GLU A 196 40.37 -50.14 26.51
CA GLU A 196 40.53 -49.16 25.43
C GLU A 196 40.57 -47.68 25.82
N LEU A 197 41.78 -47.27 26.22
CA LEU A 197 42.29 -45.92 26.00
C LEU A 197 42.36 -45.65 24.48
N ASP A 198 41.57 -44.70 24.01
CA ASP A 198 41.83 -43.98 22.76
C ASP A 198 42.40 -42.59 23.12
N PRO A 199 43.68 -42.28 22.82
CA PRO A 199 44.34 -41.06 23.30
C PRO A 199 44.11 -39.82 22.40
N ASP A 200 43.02 -39.76 21.63
CA ASP A 200 42.76 -38.64 20.71
C ASP A 200 41.68 -37.63 21.17
N ILE A 201 41.17 -37.73 22.40
CA ILE A 201 40.13 -36.83 22.93
C ILE A 201 40.67 -35.45 23.39
N PHE A 202 41.98 -35.19 23.29
CA PHE A 202 42.57 -33.90 23.70
C PHE A 202 42.75 -32.85 22.59
N ASN A 203 42.28 -33.10 21.37
CA ASN A 203 42.36 -32.14 20.26
C ASN A 203 41.00 -31.73 19.66
N ALA A 204 39.92 -31.79 20.44
CA ALA A 204 38.75 -30.97 20.16
C ALA A 204 39.08 -29.50 20.51
N ARG A 205 39.80 -28.82 19.61
CA ARG A 205 39.79 -27.35 19.59
C ARG A 205 38.32 -26.93 19.74
N PRO A 206 37.94 -26.12 20.73
CA PRO A 206 36.69 -25.41 20.61
C PRO A 206 36.85 -24.61 19.32
N GLN A 207 36.11 -24.99 18.27
CA GLN A 207 35.79 -24.08 17.21
C GLN A 207 35.05 -22.96 17.91
N ALA A 208 35.84 -21.97 18.37
CA ALA A 208 35.37 -20.65 18.66
C ALA A 208 34.64 -20.25 17.39
N VAL A 209 33.31 -20.41 17.42
CA VAL A 209 32.41 -19.74 16.51
C VAL A 209 32.91 -18.32 16.55
N THR A 210 33.58 -17.92 15.48
CA THR A 210 33.98 -16.56 15.24
C THR A 210 32.69 -15.78 15.34
N MET A 211 32.44 -15.24 16.53
CA MET A 211 31.47 -14.19 16.76
C MET A 211 32.01 -13.05 15.93
N CYS A 212 31.71 -13.09 14.63
CA CYS A 212 31.82 -11.94 13.77
C CYS A 212 31.03 -10.88 14.53
N ARG A 213 31.76 -9.83 14.88
CA ARG A 213 31.31 -8.73 15.72
C ARG A 213 30.34 -7.90 14.87
N THR A 214 29.19 -8.47 14.51
CA THR A 214 28.12 -7.76 13.84
C THR A 214 27.55 -6.82 14.89
N TRP A 215 27.83 -5.53 14.71
CA TRP A 215 27.54 -4.47 15.69
C TRP A 215 26.04 -4.30 15.99
N LEU A 216 25.17 -5.03 15.25
CA LEU A 216 23.71 -5.00 15.35
C LEU A 216 23.14 -6.43 15.32
N PRO A 217 22.21 -6.80 16.23
CA PRO A 217 21.50 -8.08 16.19
C PRO A 217 20.71 -8.26 14.89
N PHE A 218 20.63 -9.50 14.39
CA PHE A 218 19.86 -9.83 13.17
C PHE A 218 18.41 -9.33 13.22
N SER A 219 17.75 -9.34 14.38
CA SER A 219 16.38 -8.82 14.53
C SER A 219 16.28 -7.31 14.28
N PHE A 220 17.30 -6.53 14.67
CA PHE A 220 17.34 -5.09 14.44
C PHE A 220 17.56 -4.76 12.97
N VAL A 221 18.43 -5.53 12.29
CA VAL A 221 18.64 -5.39 10.85
C VAL A 221 17.36 -5.70 10.06
N ARG A 222 16.61 -6.75 10.46
CA ARG A 222 15.29 -7.06 9.88
C ARG A 222 14.28 -5.93 10.11
N PHE A 223 14.28 -5.32 11.29
CA PHE A 223 13.44 -4.15 11.57
C PHE A 223 13.81 -2.95 10.70
N LEU A 224 15.11 -2.66 10.49
CA LEU A 224 15.53 -1.59 9.59
C LEU A 224 15.05 -1.83 8.15
N TRP A 225 15.16 -3.07 7.64
CA TRP A 225 14.62 -3.41 6.32
C TRP A 225 13.10 -3.24 6.24
N PHE A 226 12.38 -3.57 7.31
CA PHE A 226 10.95 -3.28 7.41
C PHE A 226 10.66 -1.77 7.37
N CYS A 227 11.42 -0.95 8.08
CA CYS A 227 11.31 0.51 8.01
C CYS A 227 11.59 1.04 6.60
N VAL A 228 12.57 0.47 5.89
CA VAL A 228 12.86 0.81 4.48
C VAL A 228 11.67 0.45 3.58
N ALA A 229 11.09 -0.75 3.72
CA ALA A 229 9.92 -1.15 2.95
C ALA A 229 8.71 -0.22 3.19
N LEU A 230 8.47 0.15 4.45
CA LEU A 230 7.45 1.14 4.81
C LEU A 230 7.76 2.50 4.18
N LEU A 231 8.99 3.00 4.29
CA LEU A 231 9.40 4.28 3.72
C LEU A 231 9.17 4.31 2.21
N ILE A 232 9.57 3.26 1.48
CA ILE A 232 9.33 3.14 0.04
C ILE A 232 7.82 3.17 -0.26
N GLY A 233 7.02 2.44 0.51
CA GLY A 233 5.57 2.45 0.40
C GLY A 233 5.00 3.86 0.55
N LEU A 234 5.31 4.54 1.65
CA LEU A 234 4.81 5.88 1.94
C LEU A 234 5.29 6.92 0.91
N LEU A 235 6.55 6.81 0.46
CA LEU A 235 7.13 7.69 -0.57
C LEU A 235 6.40 7.55 -1.90
N ALA A 236 5.94 6.35 -2.26
CA ALA A 236 5.18 6.11 -3.49
C ALA A 236 3.92 6.99 -3.56
N TYR A 237 3.29 7.32 -2.44
CA TYR A 237 2.13 8.21 -2.45
C TYR A 237 2.49 9.67 -2.53
N VAL A 238 3.49 10.14 -1.77
CA VAL A 238 3.94 11.53 -1.85
C VAL A 238 4.36 11.85 -3.28
N LEU A 239 5.14 10.95 -3.89
CA LEU A 239 5.55 11.06 -5.28
C LEU A 239 4.35 11.04 -6.21
N GLY A 240 3.37 10.17 -5.99
CA GLY A 240 2.19 10.08 -6.83
C GLY A 240 1.30 11.33 -6.79
N GLU A 241 1.16 11.94 -5.62
CA GLU A 241 0.45 13.22 -5.46
C GLU A 241 1.21 14.37 -6.11
N ALA A 242 2.51 14.48 -5.83
CA ALA A 242 3.36 15.51 -6.44
C ALA A 242 3.36 15.38 -7.96
N TYR A 243 3.39 14.14 -8.47
CA TYR A 243 3.22 13.86 -9.89
C TYR A 243 1.85 14.38 -10.36
N ALA A 244 0.74 13.88 -9.82
CA ALA A 244 -0.61 14.32 -10.24
C ALA A 244 -0.82 15.84 -10.20
N GLU A 245 -0.23 16.53 -9.22
CA GLU A 245 -0.24 17.98 -9.10
C GLU A 245 0.54 18.66 -10.23
N ILE A 246 1.76 18.20 -10.54
CA ILE A 246 2.57 18.71 -11.65
C ILE A 246 1.79 18.57 -12.96
N TYR A 247 1.21 17.40 -13.22
CA TYR A 247 0.40 17.15 -14.43
C TYR A 247 -0.73 18.16 -14.59
N LEU A 248 -1.41 18.47 -13.49
CA LEU A 248 -2.57 19.36 -13.50
C LEU A 248 -2.17 20.83 -13.66
N ARG A 249 -0.97 21.20 -13.23
CA ARG A 249 -0.42 22.55 -13.43
C ARG A 249 0.11 22.77 -14.86
N THR A 250 0.50 21.71 -15.57
CA THR A 250 1.11 21.79 -16.90
C THR A 250 0.12 21.60 -18.06
N LEU A 251 -1.20 21.64 -17.80
CA LEU A 251 -2.22 21.63 -18.84
C LEU A 251 -2.09 22.85 -19.78
N PRO A 252 -2.43 22.75 -21.07
CA PRO A 252 -2.99 21.59 -21.78
C PRO A 252 -1.92 20.63 -22.35
N HIS A 253 -2.18 19.32 -22.25
CA HIS A 253 -1.30 18.28 -22.79
C HIS A 253 -1.81 17.69 -24.11
N ASN A 254 -0.88 17.28 -24.97
CA ASN A 254 -1.21 16.44 -26.13
C ASN A 254 -1.42 14.97 -25.70
N SER A 255 -2.16 14.21 -26.51
CA SER A 255 -2.47 12.79 -26.31
C SER A 255 -1.25 11.91 -25.98
N LEU A 256 -0.13 12.12 -26.68
CA LEU A 256 1.12 11.38 -26.45
C LEU A 256 1.75 11.73 -25.09
N GLU A 257 1.76 13.02 -24.74
CA GLU A 257 2.29 13.48 -23.45
C GLU A 257 1.51 12.86 -22.29
N THR A 258 0.18 12.83 -22.39
CA THR A 258 -0.69 12.16 -21.41
C THR A 258 -0.35 10.67 -21.25
N VAL A 259 -0.14 9.94 -22.36
CA VAL A 259 0.21 8.51 -22.30
C VAL A 259 1.58 8.29 -21.67
N VAL A 260 2.60 9.04 -22.11
CA VAL A 260 3.98 8.91 -21.58
C VAL A 260 4.03 9.24 -20.10
N TYR A 261 3.34 10.31 -19.70
CA TYR A 261 3.25 10.72 -18.31
C TYR A 261 2.68 9.59 -17.44
N VAL A 262 1.56 9.02 -17.86
CA VAL A 262 0.85 8.04 -17.05
C VAL A 262 1.58 6.70 -17.03
N TYR A 263 2.10 6.23 -18.17
CA TYR A 263 2.90 5.01 -18.19
C TYR A 263 4.27 5.16 -17.51
N GLY A 264 4.83 6.38 -17.47
CA GLY A 264 5.99 6.71 -16.66
C GLY A 264 5.73 6.48 -15.17
N TRP A 265 4.58 6.95 -14.68
CA TRP A 265 4.13 6.67 -13.31
C TRP A 265 3.85 5.19 -13.06
N VAL A 266 3.12 4.52 -13.95
CA VAL A 266 2.86 3.07 -13.86
C VAL A 266 4.17 2.29 -13.76
N GLY A 267 5.17 2.63 -14.58
CA GLY A 267 6.51 2.06 -14.51
C GLY A 267 7.17 2.30 -13.16
N THR A 268 7.05 3.50 -12.60
CA THR A 268 7.59 3.85 -11.28
C THR A 268 6.91 3.03 -10.18
N VAL A 269 5.58 2.88 -10.18
CA VAL A 269 4.87 2.06 -9.21
C VAL A 269 5.32 0.60 -9.27
N HIS A 270 5.49 0.03 -10.46
CA HIS A 270 6.00 -1.33 -10.61
C HIS A 270 7.46 -1.49 -10.16
N LEU A 271 8.30 -0.46 -10.38
CA LEU A 271 9.67 -0.46 -9.88
C LEU A 271 9.72 -0.42 -8.35
N LEU A 272 8.88 0.42 -7.73
CA LEU A 272 8.77 0.50 -6.27
C LEU A 272 8.21 -0.79 -5.68
N ASP A 273 7.21 -1.42 -6.31
CA ASP A 273 6.71 -2.75 -5.93
C ASP A 273 7.78 -3.82 -6.03
N ALA A 274 8.56 -3.84 -7.11
CA ALA A 274 9.68 -4.77 -7.28
C ALA A 274 10.77 -4.54 -6.20
N LEU A 275 11.10 -3.28 -5.91
CA LEU A 275 12.06 -2.91 -4.87
C LEU A 275 11.57 -3.34 -3.47
N THR A 276 10.31 -3.06 -3.13
CA THR A 276 9.72 -3.48 -1.86
C THR A 276 9.62 -5.00 -1.76
N GLY A 277 9.24 -5.69 -2.84
CA GLY A 277 9.25 -7.15 -2.91
C GLY A 277 10.65 -7.74 -2.71
N TRP A 278 11.66 -7.11 -3.30
CA TRP A 278 13.06 -7.46 -3.07
C TRP A 278 13.43 -7.26 -1.59
N VAL A 279 13.18 -6.09 -1.01
CA VAL A 279 13.45 -5.79 0.41
C VAL A 279 12.78 -6.80 1.35
N LEU A 280 11.56 -7.23 1.04
CA LEU A 280 10.79 -8.13 1.91
C LEU A 280 11.11 -9.62 1.74
N GLY A 281 11.65 -10.08 0.60
CA GLY A 281 11.80 -11.53 0.35
C GLY A 281 12.73 -11.99 -0.79
N GLY A 282 13.65 -11.15 -1.28
CA GLY A 282 14.53 -11.50 -2.41
C GLY A 282 15.63 -12.53 -2.11
N ARG A 283 16.03 -12.70 -0.84
CA ARG A 283 17.05 -13.68 -0.40
C ARG A 283 16.59 -14.33 0.90
N GLN A 284 16.42 -15.65 0.88
CA GLN A 284 16.10 -16.45 2.06
C GLN A 284 17.17 -16.22 3.15
N GLY A 285 16.75 -15.92 4.37
CA GLY A 285 17.62 -15.88 5.56
C GLY A 285 18.22 -14.54 5.98
N GLU A 286 18.25 -13.48 5.15
CA GLU A 286 18.93 -12.21 5.50
C GLU A 286 18.02 -11.00 5.76
N ARG A 287 16.74 -11.06 5.36
CA ARG A 287 15.82 -9.89 5.37
C ARG A 287 14.58 -10.11 6.23
N VAL A 288 13.51 -9.36 5.98
CA VAL A 288 12.26 -9.41 6.74
C VAL A 288 11.61 -10.80 6.67
N ASP A 289 11.60 -11.45 5.50
CA ASP A 289 11.10 -12.81 5.25
C ASP A 289 9.72 -13.07 5.89
N SER A 290 8.78 -12.16 5.65
CA SER A 290 7.41 -12.26 6.12
C SER A 290 6.45 -12.38 4.95
N TYR A 291 5.89 -13.58 4.77
CA TYR A 291 4.96 -13.89 3.70
C TYR A 291 3.68 -13.03 3.76
N PRO A 292 2.98 -12.89 4.91
CA PRO A 292 1.79 -12.06 4.99
C PRO A 292 2.10 -10.58 4.71
N LEU A 293 3.26 -10.10 5.18
CA LEU A 293 3.66 -8.72 4.94
C LEU A 293 3.92 -8.45 3.45
N SER A 294 4.63 -9.36 2.77
CA SER A 294 4.81 -9.29 1.31
C SER A 294 3.48 -9.29 0.57
N TRP A 295 2.50 -10.09 1.02
CA TRP A 295 1.15 -10.13 0.45
C TRP A 295 0.47 -8.76 0.52
N VAL A 296 0.50 -8.11 1.69
CA VAL A 296 -0.18 -6.83 1.89
C VAL A 296 0.50 -5.68 1.14
N PHE A 297 1.83 -5.61 1.14
CA PHE A 297 2.54 -4.60 0.33
C PHE A 297 2.30 -4.81 -1.16
N LYS A 298 2.18 -6.05 -1.62
CA LYS A 298 1.80 -6.33 -3.01
C LYS A 298 0.39 -5.81 -3.30
N LEU A 299 -0.56 -6.03 -2.39
CA LEU A 299 -1.92 -5.48 -2.52
C LEU A 299 -1.90 -3.94 -2.53
N TYR A 300 -1.11 -3.32 -1.67
CA TYR A 300 -0.93 -1.87 -1.61
C TYR A 300 -0.51 -1.27 -2.96
N PHE A 301 0.60 -1.74 -3.54
CA PHE A 301 1.09 -1.22 -4.82
C PHE A 301 0.13 -1.54 -5.98
N MET A 302 -0.48 -2.72 -5.93
CA MET A 302 -1.46 -3.13 -6.94
C MET A 302 -2.70 -2.24 -6.92
N LEU A 303 -3.22 -1.90 -5.73
CA LEU A 303 -4.32 -0.94 -5.58
C LEU A 303 -3.92 0.45 -6.05
N THR A 304 -2.73 0.93 -5.65
CA THR A 304 -2.22 2.23 -6.09
C THR A 304 -2.18 2.30 -7.61
N TYR A 305 -1.56 1.31 -8.26
CA TYR A 305 -1.56 1.19 -9.72
C TYR A 305 -2.97 1.26 -10.31
N GLN A 306 -3.90 0.44 -9.81
CA GLN A 306 -5.26 0.40 -10.34
C GLN A 306 -6.01 1.73 -10.16
N THR A 307 -5.89 2.38 -9.00
CA THR A 307 -6.55 3.67 -8.73
C THR A 307 -6.08 4.77 -9.68
N TYR A 308 -4.78 4.84 -10.00
CA TYR A 308 -4.25 5.80 -10.98
C TYR A 308 -4.75 5.51 -12.39
N VAL A 309 -4.79 4.24 -12.80
CA VAL A 309 -5.34 3.86 -14.11
C VAL A 309 -6.83 4.22 -14.19
N ARG A 310 -7.61 4.11 -13.10
CA ARG A 310 -9.02 4.53 -13.10
C ARG A 310 -9.19 6.04 -13.19
N ALA A 311 -8.38 6.79 -12.44
CA ALA A 311 -8.32 8.25 -12.56
C ALA A 311 -7.81 8.71 -13.95
N LEU A 312 -7.17 7.83 -14.72
CA LEU A 312 -6.87 8.12 -16.11
C LEU A 312 -8.09 7.94 -17.02
N TYR A 313 -8.89 6.89 -16.84
CA TYR A 313 -10.07 6.63 -17.67
C TYR A 313 -11.07 7.78 -17.69
N ALA A 314 -11.27 8.46 -16.57
CA ALA A 314 -12.13 9.65 -16.53
C ALA A 314 -11.55 10.89 -17.25
N ARG A 315 -10.27 10.89 -17.64
CA ARG A 315 -9.61 12.00 -18.37
C ARG A 315 -9.27 11.69 -19.83
N LEU A 316 -9.41 10.44 -20.28
CA LEU A 316 -9.00 10.06 -21.62
C LEU A 316 -9.98 10.60 -22.66
N ARG A 317 -9.49 11.56 -23.43
CA ARG A 317 -10.26 12.35 -24.39
C ARG A 317 -10.53 11.63 -25.72
N SER A 318 -10.38 10.31 -25.81
CA SER A 318 -10.82 9.52 -26.98
C SER A 318 -11.20 8.06 -26.65
N PRO A 319 -12.27 7.52 -27.27
CA PRO A 319 -12.64 6.10 -27.16
C PRO A 319 -11.55 5.15 -27.69
N GLU A 320 -10.79 5.57 -28.70
CA GLU A 320 -9.71 4.77 -29.28
C GLU A 320 -8.56 4.55 -28.28
N GLN A 321 -8.16 5.60 -27.55
CA GLN A 321 -7.16 5.46 -26.49
C GLN A 321 -7.64 4.49 -25.40
N PHE A 322 -8.92 4.56 -25.04
CA PHE A 322 -9.51 3.67 -24.06
C PHE A 322 -9.41 2.19 -24.50
N VAL A 323 -9.74 1.89 -25.76
CA VAL A 323 -9.62 0.53 -26.32
C VAL A 323 -8.16 0.06 -26.35
N VAL A 324 -7.23 0.90 -26.80
CA VAL A 324 -5.79 0.56 -26.86
C VAL A 324 -5.24 0.27 -25.47
N LEU A 325 -5.53 1.13 -24.48
CA LEU A 325 -5.12 0.93 -23.09
C LEU A 325 -5.69 -0.35 -22.51
N GLN A 326 -6.97 -0.62 -22.74
CA GLN A 326 -7.63 -1.81 -22.23
C GLN A 326 -7.07 -3.09 -22.86
N LEU A 327 -6.82 -3.07 -24.17
CA LEU A 327 -6.25 -4.19 -24.90
C LEU A 327 -4.82 -4.44 -24.44
N LEU A 328 -4.01 -3.39 -24.25
CA LEU A 328 -2.64 -3.50 -23.74
C LEU A 328 -2.61 -4.07 -22.32
N SER A 329 -3.46 -3.56 -21.41
CA SER A 329 -3.55 -4.05 -20.03
C SER A 329 -4.00 -5.52 -19.98
N SER A 330 -5.04 -5.87 -20.74
CA SER A 330 -5.62 -7.22 -20.77
C SER A 330 -4.70 -8.23 -21.45
N MET A 331 -4.08 -7.87 -22.58
CA MET A 331 -3.12 -8.73 -23.28
C MET A 331 -1.85 -8.94 -22.44
N SER A 332 -1.37 -7.89 -21.78
CA SER A 332 -0.22 -8.03 -20.86
C SER A 332 -0.53 -9.02 -19.74
N LEU A 333 -1.71 -8.95 -19.14
CA LEU A 333 -2.14 -9.91 -18.13
C LEU A 333 -2.25 -11.33 -18.71
N VAL A 334 -2.96 -11.50 -19.83
CA VAL A 334 -3.29 -12.81 -20.41
C VAL A 334 -2.06 -13.53 -20.96
N VAL A 335 -1.12 -12.79 -21.55
CA VAL A 335 0.06 -13.36 -22.21
C VAL A 335 1.28 -13.40 -21.30
N LEU A 336 1.59 -12.30 -20.60
CA LEU A 336 2.83 -12.22 -19.81
C LEU A 336 2.74 -13.05 -18.53
N THR A 337 1.57 -13.11 -17.88
CA THR A 337 1.44 -13.83 -16.61
C THR A 337 1.76 -15.34 -16.75
N PRO A 338 1.16 -16.08 -17.71
CA PRO A 338 1.51 -17.48 -17.93
C PRO A 338 2.96 -17.65 -18.39
N LEU A 339 3.47 -16.74 -19.23
CA LEU A 339 4.86 -16.76 -19.69
C LEU A 339 5.83 -16.65 -18.51
N MET A 340 5.55 -15.73 -17.57
CA MET A 340 6.35 -15.54 -16.35
C MET A 340 6.29 -16.75 -15.42
N MET A 341 5.22 -17.56 -15.45
CA MET A 341 5.12 -18.79 -14.63
C MET A 341 5.90 -19.98 -15.20
N THR A 342 6.44 -19.88 -16.43
CA THR A 342 7.20 -20.97 -17.05
C THR A 342 8.55 -21.24 -16.38
N ARG A 343 9.05 -22.46 -16.52
CA ARG A 343 10.38 -22.86 -16.04
C ARG A 343 11.51 -22.08 -16.70
N CYS A 344 11.36 -21.71 -17.97
CA CYS A 344 12.35 -20.93 -18.69
C CYS A 344 12.56 -19.55 -18.05
N PHE A 345 11.45 -18.86 -17.73
CA PHE A 345 11.52 -17.55 -17.09
C PHE A 345 12.10 -17.64 -15.66
N HIS A 346 11.72 -18.65 -14.89
CA HIS A 346 12.33 -18.91 -13.57
C HIS A 346 13.82 -19.20 -13.68
N TRP A 347 14.24 -20.02 -14.65
CA TRP A 347 15.65 -20.31 -14.89
C TRP A 347 16.44 -19.03 -15.19
N ILE A 348 15.94 -18.16 -16.06
CA ILE A 348 16.56 -16.85 -16.34
C ILE A 348 16.74 -16.06 -15.04
N LEU A 349 15.70 -15.94 -14.22
CA LEU A 349 15.75 -15.21 -12.94
C LEU A 349 16.78 -15.80 -11.95
N THR A 350 16.94 -17.11 -11.93
CA THR A 350 17.94 -17.78 -11.09
C THR A 350 19.36 -17.56 -11.60
N VAL A 351 19.58 -17.62 -12.91
CA VAL A 351 20.90 -17.39 -13.52
C VAL A 351 21.34 -15.94 -13.36
N THR A 352 20.43 -14.97 -13.47
CA THR A 352 20.72 -13.56 -13.23
C THR A 352 20.89 -13.21 -11.75
N GLY A 353 20.73 -14.18 -10.83
CA GLY A 353 20.83 -13.96 -9.39
C GLY A 353 19.72 -13.10 -8.79
N LEU A 354 18.61 -12.92 -9.52
CA LEU A 354 17.47 -12.10 -9.08
C LEU A 354 16.51 -12.87 -8.17
N SER A 355 16.53 -14.20 -8.24
CA SER A 355 15.77 -15.08 -7.34
C SER A 355 16.62 -16.27 -6.92
N ALA A 356 16.58 -16.59 -5.62
CA ALA A 356 17.14 -17.83 -5.06
C ALA A 356 16.05 -18.85 -4.70
N GLN A 357 14.78 -18.55 -5.02
CA GLN A 357 13.64 -19.35 -4.59
C GLN A 357 13.45 -20.60 -5.45
N SER A 358 12.96 -21.68 -4.85
CA SER A 358 12.55 -22.88 -5.56
C SER A 358 11.42 -22.60 -6.55
N TYR A 359 11.33 -23.40 -7.62
CA TYR A 359 10.31 -23.21 -8.66
C TYR A 359 8.88 -23.29 -8.09
N ALA A 360 8.61 -24.21 -7.17
CA ALA A 360 7.29 -24.34 -6.54
C ALA A 360 6.91 -23.09 -5.73
N SER A 361 7.84 -22.55 -4.93
CA SER A 361 7.61 -21.31 -4.17
C SER A 361 7.40 -20.12 -5.09
N TYR A 362 8.13 -20.06 -6.20
CA TYR A 362 7.97 -19.03 -7.22
C TYR A 362 6.58 -19.10 -7.89
N GLN A 363 6.14 -20.30 -8.29
CA GLN A 363 4.80 -20.51 -8.86
C GLN A 363 3.69 -20.11 -7.89
N LYS A 364 3.82 -20.47 -6.61
CA LYS A 364 2.89 -20.04 -5.55
C LYS A 364 2.83 -18.51 -5.44
N LEU A 365 3.98 -17.83 -5.45
CA LEU A 365 4.02 -16.36 -5.41
C LEU A 365 3.38 -15.71 -6.63
N GLN A 366 3.54 -16.31 -7.82
CA GLN A 366 2.88 -15.82 -9.03
C GLN A 366 1.37 -16.02 -8.97
N ALA A 367 0.89 -17.20 -8.55
CA ALA A 367 -0.54 -17.45 -8.35
C ALA A 367 -1.15 -16.46 -7.35
N ARG A 368 -0.46 -16.22 -6.22
CA ARG A 368 -0.83 -15.18 -5.25
C ARG A 368 -0.93 -13.79 -5.88
N ASN A 369 0.03 -13.39 -6.70
CA ASN A 369 0.02 -12.07 -7.34
C ASN A 369 -1.18 -11.90 -8.28
N VAL A 370 -1.60 -12.96 -8.98
CA VAL A 370 -2.82 -12.96 -9.82
C VAL A 370 -4.07 -12.79 -8.98
N PHE A 371 -4.15 -13.48 -7.84
CA PHE A 371 -5.26 -13.32 -6.90
C PHE A 371 -5.34 -11.88 -6.35
N ILE A 372 -4.21 -11.33 -5.89
CA ILE A 372 -4.14 -9.95 -5.38
C ILE A 372 -4.55 -8.94 -6.46
N ARG A 373 -4.09 -9.15 -7.70
CA ARG A 373 -4.48 -8.33 -8.85
C ARG A 373 -5.99 -8.32 -9.06
N PHE A 374 -6.62 -9.49 -9.05
CA PHE A 374 -8.09 -9.60 -9.17
C PHE A 374 -8.82 -8.86 -8.04
N VAL A 375 -8.35 -8.97 -6.80
CA VAL A 375 -8.93 -8.24 -5.66
C VAL A 375 -8.80 -6.72 -5.85
N ALA A 376 -7.64 -6.25 -6.26
CA ALA A 376 -7.37 -4.83 -6.48
C ALA A 376 -8.18 -4.24 -7.65
N GLU A 377 -8.30 -4.97 -8.77
CA GLU A 377 -9.11 -4.59 -9.93
C GLU A 377 -10.58 -4.37 -9.53
N ASN A 378 -11.17 -5.33 -8.84
CA ASN A 378 -12.56 -5.24 -8.40
C ASN A 378 -12.79 -4.16 -7.34
N ALA A 379 -11.90 -4.06 -6.34
CA ALA A 379 -12.05 -3.08 -5.27
C ALA A 379 -11.92 -1.64 -5.80
N SER A 380 -10.94 -1.38 -6.67
CA SER A 380 -10.73 -0.06 -7.28
C SER A 380 -11.86 0.32 -8.23
N MET A 381 -12.32 -0.60 -9.09
CA MET A 381 -13.39 -0.30 -10.03
C MET A 381 -14.72 -0.06 -9.33
N ALA A 382 -15.07 -0.88 -8.33
CA ALA A 382 -16.29 -0.66 -7.55
C ALA A 382 -16.26 0.68 -6.79
N ALA A 383 -15.11 1.07 -6.25
CA ALA A 383 -14.94 2.37 -5.62
C ALA A 383 -15.04 3.52 -6.63
N PHE A 384 -14.43 3.36 -7.81
CA PHE A 384 -14.46 4.36 -8.87
C PHE A 384 -15.87 4.60 -9.40
N LEU A 385 -16.59 3.55 -9.82
CA LEU A 385 -17.97 3.66 -10.27
C LEU A 385 -18.88 4.23 -9.17
N GLY A 386 -18.69 3.78 -7.93
CA GLY A 386 -19.41 4.33 -6.77
C GLY A 386 -19.14 5.82 -6.59
N SER A 387 -17.88 6.26 -6.73
CA SER A 387 -17.50 7.67 -6.60
C SER A 387 -18.06 8.53 -7.73
N ILE A 388 -18.10 8.04 -8.98
CA ILE A 388 -18.72 8.75 -10.12
C ILE A 388 -20.19 9.03 -9.80
N VAL A 389 -20.96 8.01 -9.41
CA VAL A 389 -22.40 8.16 -9.13
C VAL A 389 -22.64 9.08 -7.92
N VAL A 390 -21.93 8.84 -6.83
CA VAL A 390 -22.15 9.55 -5.56
C VAL A 390 -21.68 11.00 -5.62
N LEU A 391 -20.59 11.31 -6.32
CA LEU A 391 -20.06 12.67 -6.39
C LEU A 391 -20.74 13.49 -7.50
N HIS A 392 -21.17 12.86 -8.60
CA HIS A 392 -21.91 13.56 -9.66
C HIS A 392 -23.32 13.98 -9.19
N PHE A 393 -24.06 13.08 -8.54
CA PHE A 393 -25.42 13.36 -8.05
C PHE A 393 -25.47 13.84 -6.59
N GLY A 394 -24.35 13.83 -5.88
CA GLY A 394 -24.30 14.14 -4.45
C GLY A 394 -24.05 15.60 -4.14
N ALA A 395 -24.24 15.95 -2.86
CA ALA A 395 -24.04 17.29 -2.34
C ALA A 395 -22.59 17.80 -2.46
N ASN A 396 -21.61 16.92 -2.72
CA ASN A 396 -20.19 17.26 -2.79
C ASN A 396 -19.64 17.50 -4.19
N LYS A 397 -20.49 17.53 -5.23
CA LYS A 397 -20.12 17.76 -6.62
C LYS A 397 -19.09 18.89 -6.81
N ASP A 398 -19.35 20.08 -6.25
CA ASP A 398 -18.45 21.23 -6.42
C ASP A 398 -17.12 21.14 -5.65
N ALA A 399 -17.04 20.32 -4.60
CA ALA A 399 -15.78 20.04 -3.89
C ALA A 399 -14.90 19.07 -4.68
N TYR A 400 -15.51 18.32 -5.61
CA TYR A 400 -14.89 17.39 -6.53
C TYR A 400 -15.16 17.78 -7.98
N PRO A 401 -14.56 18.89 -8.48
CA PRO A 401 -14.73 19.31 -9.88
C PRO A 401 -14.48 18.18 -10.88
N TYR A 402 -13.60 17.24 -10.52
CA TYR A 402 -13.27 16.03 -11.26
C TYR A 402 -14.47 15.14 -11.65
N PHE A 403 -15.55 15.13 -10.87
CA PHE A 403 -16.75 14.29 -11.13
C PHE A 403 -18.01 15.10 -11.45
N ALA A 404 -17.86 16.39 -11.75
CA ALA A 404 -19.00 17.27 -11.99
C ALA A 404 -19.67 17.03 -13.35
N PHE A 405 -18.90 16.84 -14.43
CA PHE A 405 -19.40 16.64 -15.82
C PHE A 405 -20.38 17.72 -16.31
N ASP A 406 -20.11 18.98 -15.99
CA ASP A 406 -21.00 20.12 -16.26
C ASP A 406 -20.57 21.02 -17.42
N ASP A 407 -19.39 20.76 -18.00
CA ASP A 407 -18.82 21.60 -19.06
C ASP A 407 -19.39 21.18 -20.42
N PRO A 408 -20.18 22.03 -21.11
CA PRO A 408 -20.77 21.71 -22.40
C PRO A 408 -19.72 21.62 -23.53
N ASP A 409 -18.55 22.23 -23.35
CA ASP A 409 -17.44 22.18 -24.31
C ASP A 409 -16.62 20.89 -24.19
N GLU A 410 -16.86 20.11 -23.13
CA GLU A 410 -16.22 18.81 -22.96
C GLU A 410 -17.01 17.69 -23.66
N PRO A 411 -16.39 16.94 -24.59
CA PRO A 411 -17.06 15.85 -25.30
C PRO A 411 -17.37 14.61 -24.43
N TYR A 412 -17.08 14.67 -23.12
CA TYR A 412 -17.16 13.53 -22.18
C TYR A 412 -18.19 13.75 -21.08
N GLY A 413 -19.43 13.34 -21.36
CA GLY A 413 -20.49 13.34 -20.36
C GLY A 413 -20.42 12.16 -19.38
N PHE A 414 -21.15 12.30 -18.26
CA PHE A 414 -21.32 11.26 -17.25
C PHE A 414 -21.67 9.88 -17.84
N GLY A 415 -22.63 9.83 -18.79
CA GLY A 415 -23.10 8.58 -19.37
C GLY A 415 -22.02 7.81 -20.15
N LEU A 416 -21.14 8.52 -20.85
CA LEU A 416 -20.04 7.93 -21.59
C LEU A 416 -18.98 7.36 -20.63
N THR A 417 -18.57 8.15 -19.64
CA THR A 417 -17.59 7.73 -18.63
C THR A 417 -18.08 6.51 -17.84
N MET A 418 -19.35 6.53 -17.42
CA MET A 418 -19.96 5.43 -16.69
C MET A 418 -20.03 4.14 -17.53
N THR A 419 -20.47 4.25 -18.79
CA THR A 419 -20.60 3.10 -19.69
C THR A 419 -19.24 2.53 -20.07
N ALA A 420 -18.28 3.38 -20.46
CA ALA A 420 -16.93 2.96 -20.81
C ALA A 420 -16.24 2.27 -19.62
N SER A 421 -16.37 2.82 -18.41
CA SER A 421 -15.81 2.23 -17.19
C SER A 421 -16.45 0.88 -16.85
N ALA A 422 -17.77 0.74 -17.01
CA ALA A 422 -18.48 -0.53 -16.82
C ALA A 422 -18.05 -1.60 -17.84
N VAL A 423 -17.90 -1.22 -19.12
CA VAL A 423 -17.38 -2.11 -20.16
C VAL A 423 -15.93 -2.52 -19.87
N THR A 424 -15.09 -1.58 -19.40
CA THR A 424 -13.73 -1.88 -18.93
C THR A 424 -13.76 -3.00 -17.90
N TRP A 425 -14.62 -2.85 -16.89
CA TRP A 425 -14.71 -3.78 -15.80
C TRP A 425 -15.12 -5.17 -16.27
N ALA A 426 -16.11 -5.24 -17.17
CA ALA A 426 -16.54 -6.49 -17.77
C ALA A 426 -15.38 -7.17 -18.53
N CYS A 427 -14.61 -6.42 -19.33
CA CYS A 427 -13.44 -6.94 -20.03
C CYS A 427 -12.36 -7.46 -19.07
N GLU A 428 -12.11 -6.76 -17.97
CA GLU A 428 -11.15 -7.20 -16.95
C GLU A 428 -11.60 -8.47 -16.25
N LEU A 429 -12.87 -8.56 -15.86
CA LEU A 429 -13.44 -9.77 -15.26
C LEU A 429 -13.26 -10.99 -16.18
N VAL A 430 -13.52 -10.82 -17.48
CA VAL A 430 -13.30 -11.86 -18.50
C VAL A 430 -11.80 -12.19 -18.62
N ALA A 431 -10.93 -11.20 -18.67
CA ALA A 431 -9.48 -11.41 -18.75
C ALA A 431 -8.92 -12.15 -17.52
N SER A 432 -9.35 -11.77 -16.30
CA SER A 432 -8.96 -12.45 -15.07
C SER A 432 -9.47 -13.90 -15.04
N LEU A 433 -10.69 -14.14 -15.53
CA LEU A 433 -11.23 -15.50 -15.66
C LEU A 433 -10.41 -16.34 -16.66
N ALA A 434 -10.10 -15.77 -17.82
CA ALA A 434 -9.29 -16.42 -18.84
C ALA A 434 -7.90 -16.81 -18.29
N VAL A 435 -7.24 -15.91 -17.56
CA VAL A 435 -5.93 -16.19 -16.93
C VAL A 435 -6.05 -17.27 -15.86
N ARG A 436 -7.09 -17.24 -15.02
CA ARG A 436 -7.31 -18.28 -14.01
C ARG A 436 -7.50 -19.65 -14.65
N VAL A 437 -8.30 -19.74 -15.71
CA VAL A 437 -8.51 -20.98 -16.46
C VAL A 437 -7.19 -21.45 -17.10
N LEU A 438 -6.45 -20.54 -17.73
CA LEU A 438 -5.17 -20.86 -18.36
C LEU A 438 -4.13 -21.37 -17.36
N ILE A 439 -4.02 -20.73 -16.19
CA ILE A 439 -3.11 -21.19 -15.11
C ILE A 439 -3.52 -22.57 -14.61
N ARG A 440 -4.82 -22.81 -14.44
CA ARG A 440 -5.34 -24.11 -14.01
C ARG A 440 -5.04 -25.21 -15.04
N LEU A 441 -5.19 -24.92 -16.34
CA LEU A 441 -4.94 -25.88 -17.41
C LEU A 441 -3.44 -26.15 -17.62
N CYS A 442 -2.61 -25.11 -17.63
CA CYS A 442 -1.19 -25.22 -17.96
C CYS A 442 -0.31 -25.64 -16.76
N PHE A 443 -0.67 -25.24 -15.54
CA PHE A 443 0.15 -25.43 -14.35
C PHE A 443 -0.52 -26.23 -13.23
N ALA A 444 -1.80 -26.62 -13.39
CA ALA A 444 -2.57 -27.36 -12.39
C ALA A 444 -2.66 -26.67 -11.01
N ILE A 445 -2.58 -25.34 -10.98
CA ILE A 445 -2.68 -24.52 -9.76
C ILE A 445 -4.03 -23.82 -9.74
N ASP A 446 -4.76 -23.95 -8.65
CA ASP A 446 -5.98 -23.18 -8.40
C ASP A 446 -5.66 -21.88 -7.66
N VAL A 447 -5.71 -20.77 -8.40
CA VAL A 447 -5.42 -19.42 -7.89
C VAL A 447 -6.40 -18.99 -6.79
N GLU A 448 -7.66 -19.41 -6.87
CA GLU A 448 -8.67 -19.02 -5.88
C GLU A 448 -8.50 -19.78 -4.57
N ALA A 449 -8.26 -21.09 -4.66
CA ALA A 449 -7.99 -21.91 -3.50
C ALA A 449 -6.75 -21.40 -2.74
N GLU A 450 -5.68 -21.08 -3.47
CA GLU A 450 -4.44 -20.56 -2.88
C GLU A 450 -4.66 -19.23 -2.14
N GLY A 451 -5.36 -18.27 -2.76
CA GLY A 451 -5.66 -16.99 -2.13
C GLY A 451 -6.54 -17.10 -0.89
N LYS A 452 -7.53 -18.01 -0.91
CA LYS A 452 -8.38 -18.29 0.26
C LYS A 452 -7.60 -18.96 1.38
N LEU A 453 -6.69 -19.89 1.05
CA LEU A 453 -5.83 -20.55 2.02
C LEU A 453 -4.89 -19.55 2.70
N ASP A 454 -4.28 -18.63 1.95
CA ASP A 454 -3.41 -17.60 2.54
C ASP A 454 -4.14 -16.74 3.59
N ILE A 455 -5.39 -16.38 3.29
CA ILE A 455 -6.25 -15.62 4.21
C ILE A 455 -6.66 -16.46 5.43
N ALA A 456 -6.96 -17.74 5.23
CA ALA A 456 -7.36 -18.65 6.31
C ALA A 456 -6.20 -18.96 7.27
N VAL A 457 -4.98 -19.08 6.76
CA VAL A 457 -3.77 -19.39 7.54
C VAL A 457 -3.35 -18.20 8.41
N SER A 458 -3.53 -16.97 7.92
CA SER A 458 -3.13 -15.75 8.63
C SER A 458 -4.34 -14.89 8.99
N PRO A 459 -4.93 -15.02 10.19
CA PRO A 459 -6.17 -14.31 10.54
C PRO A 459 -6.03 -12.78 10.55
N GLU A 460 -4.82 -12.25 10.77
CA GLU A 460 -4.55 -10.81 10.68
C GLU A 460 -4.41 -10.31 9.23
N LEU A 461 -4.28 -11.19 8.23
CA LEU A 461 -4.11 -10.80 6.84
C LEU A 461 -5.36 -10.11 6.29
N LEU A 462 -6.54 -10.69 6.52
CA LEU A 462 -7.81 -10.12 6.06
C LEU A 462 -8.07 -8.70 6.60
N PRO A 463 -8.08 -8.44 7.92
CA PRO A 463 -8.34 -7.09 8.43
C PRO A 463 -7.27 -6.09 7.98
N THR A 464 -6.02 -6.53 7.81
CA THR A 464 -4.94 -5.69 7.29
C THR A 464 -5.17 -5.35 5.80
N SER A 465 -5.65 -6.32 5.01
CA SER A 465 -6.04 -6.15 3.60
C SER A 465 -7.23 -5.20 3.43
N VAL A 466 -8.17 -5.25 4.37
CA VAL A 466 -9.29 -4.31 4.44
C VAL A 466 -8.80 -2.89 4.71
N ALA A 467 -7.96 -2.72 5.75
CA ALA A 467 -7.43 -1.42 6.13
C ALA A 467 -6.60 -0.78 5.01
N VAL A 468 -5.74 -1.55 4.33
CA VAL A 468 -4.96 -1.04 3.20
C VAL A 468 -5.85 -0.62 2.05
N THR A 469 -6.87 -1.43 1.72
CA THR A 469 -7.80 -1.12 0.64
C THR A 469 -8.53 0.19 0.90
N LEU A 470 -9.08 0.34 2.11
CA LEU A 470 -9.75 1.58 2.51
C LEU A 470 -8.81 2.79 2.45
N HIS A 471 -7.60 2.65 2.99
CA HIS A 471 -6.61 3.72 2.99
C HIS A 471 -6.25 4.15 1.55
N VAL A 472 -5.90 3.21 0.66
CA VAL A 472 -5.52 3.54 -0.73
C VAL A 472 -6.67 4.24 -1.47
N LEU A 473 -7.91 3.74 -1.31
CA LEU A 473 -9.08 4.33 -1.96
C LEU A 473 -9.41 5.73 -1.41
N GLN A 474 -9.28 5.93 -0.09
CA GLN A 474 -9.44 7.25 0.51
C GLN A 474 -8.35 8.21 0.05
N ASN A 475 -7.09 7.75 -0.08
CA ASN A 475 -5.98 8.58 -0.60
C ASN A 475 -6.29 9.05 -2.03
N MET A 476 -6.81 8.18 -2.89
CA MET A 476 -7.21 8.53 -4.25
C MET A 476 -8.25 9.66 -4.26
N LEU A 477 -9.31 9.53 -3.45
CA LEU A 477 -10.36 10.54 -3.35
C LEU A 477 -9.84 11.84 -2.70
N PHE A 478 -8.96 11.73 -1.70
CA PHE A 478 -8.36 12.89 -1.07
C PHE A 478 -7.41 13.66 -2.01
N SER A 479 -6.73 12.98 -2.93
CA SER A 479 -5.86 13.60 -3.95
C SER A 479 -6.62 14.55 -4.90
N ILE A 480 -7.87 14.20 -5.24
CA ILE A 480 -8.64 14.91 -6.26
C ILE A 480 -9.55 16.02 -5.71
N ILE A 481 -9.77 16.08 -4.39
CA ILE A 481 -10.57 17.15 -3.77
C ILE A 481 -9.87 18.51 -3.96
N ARG A 482 -10.61 19.60 -4.17
CA ARG A 482 -10.01 20.93 -4.27
C ARG A 482 -10.37 21.75 -3.04
N LEU A 483 -9.37 21.98 -2.19
CA LEU A 483 -9.54 22.63 -0.90
C LEU A 483 -9.28 24.14 -1.00
N GLN A 484 -10.29 24.91 -0.65
CA GLN A 484 -10.16 26.32 -0.32
C GLN A 484 -11.01 26.59 0.90
N PHE A 485 -10.47 27.20 1.94
CA PHE A 485 -11.19 27.32 3.21
C PHE A 485 -11.94 28.66 3.34
N TYR A 486 -13.17 28.58 3.83
CA TYR A 486 -13.95 29.75 4.24
C TYR A 486 -13.41 30.32 5.55
N HIS A 487 -13.50 31.64 5.66
CA HIS A 487 -12.90 32.43 6.72
C HIS A 487 -13.91 33.03 7.66
#